data_AF-A0AAU8D7Y6-F1
#
_entry.id   AF-A0AAU8D7Y6-F1
#
_cell.length_a   1.000
_cell.length_b   1.000
_cell.length_c   1.000
_cell.angle_alpha   90.00
_cell.angle_beta   90.00
_cell.angle_gamma   90.00
#
_symmetry.space_group_name_H-M   'P 1'
#
loop_
_entity.id
_entity.type
_entity.pdbx_description
1 polymer ?
#
loop_
_entity_poly.entity_id
_entity_poly.type
_entity_poly.pdbx_seq_one_letter_code
_entity_poly.pdbx_strand_id
1 'polypeptide(L)' 'MAIRWIYDTEGKPTYRQEGQRIYAPETGTCEFYENGGWWYQIERGAAAYFVKDDQVFTPNGKPVFHYA' A
#
# COMPACT_ATOMS: atom_id res chain seq x y z
N MET A 1 14.91 8.70 4.98
CA MET A 1 13.50 8.46 4.56
C MET A 1 12.78 7.75 5.70
N ALA A 2 11.52 8.08 5.98
CA ALA A 2 10.71 7.32 6.94
C ALA A 2 10.11 6.10 6.22
N ILE A 3 10.30 4.91 6.79
CA ILE A 3 9.63 3.69 6.35
C ILE A 3 8.31 3.61 7.10
N ARG A 4 7.21 3.38 6.37
CA ARG A 4 5.90 3.10 6.97
C ARG A 4 5.54 1.65 6.70
N TRP A 5 5.11 0.95 7.74
CA TRP A 5 4.62 -0.40 7.60
C TRP A 5 3.12 -0.39 7.34
N ILE A 6 2.68 -1.31 6.49
CA ILE A 6 1.29 -1.51 6.12
C ILE A 6 0.93 -2.93 6.53
N TYR A 7 -0.16 -3.03 7.26
CA TYR A 7 -0.65 -4.28 7.82
C TYR A 7 -2.00 -4.61 7.23
N ASP A 8 -2.30 -5.89 7.07
CA ASP A 8 -3.64 -6.34 6.72
C ASP A 8 -4.59 -6.21 7.92
N THR A 9 -5.86 -6.53 7.72
CA THR A 9 -6.90 -6.48 8.76
C THR A 9 -6.64 -7.40 9.96
N GLU A 10 -5.82 -8.45 9.79
CA GLU A 10 -5.36 -9.33 10.87
C GLU A 10 -4.10 -8.80 11.59
N GLY A 11 -3.52 -7.68 11.14
CA GLY A 11 -2.34 -7.06 11.74
C GLY A 11 -1.01 -7.68 11.30
N LYS A 12 -0.96 -8.42 10.19
CA LYS A 12 0.29 -8.97 9.63
C LYS A 12 0.92 -7.97 8.67
N PRO A 13 2.25 -7.75 8.74
CA PRO A 13 2.94 -6.83 7.84
C PRO A 13 2.89 -7.37 6.41
N THR A 14 2.11 -6.70 5.55
CA THR A 14 1.92 -7.13 4.16
C THR A 14 2.71 -6.27 3.19
N TYR A 15 2.92 -4.99 3.52
CA TYR A 15 3.69 -4.07 2.68
C TYR A 15 4.55 -3.14 3.53
N ARG A 16 5.62 -2.61 2.93
CA ARG A 16 6.33 -1.43 3.47
C ARG A 16 6.37 -0.33 2.43
N GLN A 17 6.08 0.88 2.85
CA GLN A 17 6.23 2.08 2.03
C GLN A 17 7.55 2.78 2.36
N GLU A 18 8.33 3.05 1.33
CA GLU A 18 9.55 3.85 1.39
C GLU A 18 9.41 5.02 0.39
N GLY A 19 9.15 6.21 0.92
CA GLY A 19 8.78 7.36 0.09
C GLY A 19 7.48 7.09 -0.66
N GLN A 20 7.52 7.08 -1.99
CA GLN A 20 6.36 6.78 -2.84
C GLN A 20 6.29 5.31 -3.25
N ARG A 21 7.30 4.48 -2.94
CA ARG A 21 7.34 3.09 -3.40
C ARG A 21 6.85 2.15 -2.31
N ILE A 22 6.10 1.13 -2.70
CA ILE A 22 5.51 0.16 -1.80
C ILE A 22 6.02 -1.23 -2.19
N TYR A 23 6.64 -1.89 -1.22
CA TYR A 23 7.34 -3.14 -1.40
C TYR A 23 6.65 -4.26 -0.62
N ALA A 24 6.57 -5.44 -1.23
CA ALA A 24 6.25 -6.67 -0.52
C ALA A 24 7.45 -7.06 0.36
N PRO A 25 7.29 -7.22 1.69
CA PRO A 25 8.39 -7.43 2.61
C PRO A 25 9.02 -8.83 2.46
N GLU A 26 8.24 -9.83 2.02
CA GLU A 26 8.74 -11.19 1.83
C GLU A 26 9.68 -11.31 0.63
N THR A 27 9.39 -10.62 -0.48
CA THR A 27 10.17 -10.70 -1.73
C THR A 27 11.09 -9.51 -1.95
N GLY A 28 10.84 -8.38 -1.28
CA GLY A 28 11.51 -7.11 -1.53
C GLY A 28 11.11 -6.45 -2.86
N THR A 29 10.12 -7.00 -3.56
CA THR A 29 9.66 -6.49 -4.86
C THR A 29 8.80 -5.25 -4.68
N CYS A 30 9.05 -4.22 -5.50
CA CYS A 30 8.19 -3.05 -5.58
C CYS A 30 6.92 -3.41 -6.37
N GLU A 31 5.80 -3.60 -5.67
CA GLU A 31 4.53 -3.97 -6.31
C GLU A 31 3.69 -2.74 -6.66
N PHE A 32 3.78 -1.70 -5.83
CA PHE A 32 2.97 -0.49 -6.00
C PHE A 32 3.80 0.78 -5.83
N TYR A 33 3.24 1.89 -6.32
CA TYR A 33 3.67 3.22 -5.92
C TYR A 33 2.46 4.05 -5.49
N GLU A 34 2.65 4.88 -4.48
CA GLU A 34 1.68 5.84 -3.99
C GLU A 34 1.87 7.17 -4.69
N ASN A 35 0.77 7.71 -5.22
CA ASN A 35 0.72 9.05 -5.77
C ASN A 35 -0.64 9.68 -5.48
N GLY A 36 -0.65 10.79 -4.72
CA GLY A 36 -1.87 11.55 -4.43
C GLY A 36 -2.91 10.77 -3.63
N GLY A 37 -2.49 9.87 -2.75
CA GLY A 37 -3.36 9.02 -1.96
C GLY A 37 -3.90 7.80 -2.72
N TRP A 38 -3.37 7.50 -3.91
CA TRP A 38 -3.73 6.30 -4.67
C TRP A 38 -2.52 5.41 -4.84
N TRP A 39 -2.73 4.10 -4.73
CA TRP A 39 -1.71 3.10 -5.01
C TRP A 39 -1.93 2.54 -6.40
N TYR A 40 -0.86 2.58 -7.19
CA TYR A 40 -0.86 2.12 -8.57
C TYR A 40 0.06 0.90 -8.69
N GLN A 41 -0.41 -0.14 -9.37
CA GLN A 41 0.43 -1.30 -9.68
C GLN A 41 1.57 -0.89 -10.60
N ILE A 42 2.80 -1.30 -10.28
CA ILE A 42 3.98 -1.01 -11.10
C ILE A 42 3.85 -1.67 -12.49
N GLU A 43 3.39 -2.93 -12.56
CA GLU A 43 3.35 -3.67 -13.83
C GLU A 43 2.24 -3.21 -14.78
N ARG A 44 1.10 -2.73 -14.26
CA ARG A 44 -0.09 -2.40 -15.06
C ARG A 44 -0.45 -0.92 -15.10
N GLY A 45 0.12 -0.11 -14.20
CA GLY A 45 -0.22 1.31 -14.05
C GLY A 45 -1.65 1.56 -13.55
N ALA A 46 -2.42 0.52 -13.21
CA ALA A 46 -3.79 0.65 -12.75
C ALA A 46 -3.83 1.04 -11.26
N ALA A 47 -4.74 1.95 -10.91
CA ALA A 47 -5.06 2.24 -9.52
C ALA A 47 -5.67 0.99 -8.86
N ALA A 48 -4.95 0.44 -7.90
CA ALA A 48 -5.32 -0.78 -7.19
C ALA A 48 -5.99 -0.47 -5.85
N TYR A 49 -5.55 0.59 -5.18
CA TYR A 49 -6.07 0.98 -3.85
C TYR A 49 -6.07 2.50 -3.69
N PHE A 50 -6.83 2.99 -2.71
CA PHE A 50 -6.75 4.38 -2.26
C PHE A 50 -6.55 4.46 -0.75
N VAL A 51 -5.90 5.52 -0.31
CA VAL A 51 -5.57 5.81 1.08
C VAL A 51 -6.48 6.90 1.58
N LYS A 52 -7.06 6.70 2.77
CA LYS A 52 -7.83 7.69 3.49
C LYS A 52 -7.69 7.45 4.99
N ASP A 53 -7.33 8.48 5.75
CA ASP A 53 -7.20 8.43 7.22
C ASP A 53 -6.34 7.24 7.70
N ASP A 54 -5.16 7.05 7.11
CA ASP A 54 -4.23 5.93 7.38
C ASP A 54 -4.80 4.51 7.13
N GLN A 55 -5.99 4.41 6.53
CA GLN A 55 -6.54 3.16 5.99
C GLN A 55 -6.37 3.09 4.47
N VAL A 56 -6.21 1.87 3.98
CA VAL A 56 -6.11 1.54 2.56
C VAL A 56 -7.35 0.76 2.16
N PHE A 57 -7.98 1.21 1.09
CA PHE A 57 -9.24 0.69 0.59
C PHE A 57 -9.07 0.18 -0.84
N THR A 58 -9.80 -0.87 -1.17
CA THR A 58 -10.05 -1.26 -2.57
C THR A 58 -10.80 -0.17 -3.32
N PRO A 59 -10.80 -0.16 -4.67
CA PRO A 59 -11.54 0.83 -5.45
C PRO A 59 -13.06 0.81 -5.19
N ASN A 60 -13.57 -0.31 -4.66
CA ASN A 60 -14.95 -0.47 -4.24
C ASN A 60 -15.23 0.02 -2.80
N GLY A 61 -14.25 0.62 -2.12
CA GLY A 61 -14.39 1.21 -0.79
C GLY A 61 -14.30 0.22 0.38
N LYS A 62 -13.90 -1.04 0.15
CA LYS A 62 -13.65 -2.00 1.25
C LYS A 62 -12.26 -1.78 1.84
N PRO A 63 -12.12 -1.61 3.18
CA PRO A 63 -10.81 -1.54 3.82
C PRO A 63 -10.11 -2.88 3.70
N VAL A 64 -8.82 -2.84 3.40
CA VAL A 64 -7.97 -4.04 3.21
C VAL A 64 -6.66 -3.96 3.97
N PHE A 65 -6.11 -2.76 4.13
CA PHE A 65 -4.89 -2.55 4.89
C PHE A 65 -4.98 -1.28 5.74
N HIS A 66 -4.04 -1.13 6.65
CA HIS A 66 -3.84 0.11 7.39
C HIS A 66 -2.34 0.38 7.59
N TYR A 67 -2.00 1.66 7.69
CA TYR A 67 -0.68 2.10 8.09
C TYR A 67 -0.53 1.98 9.61
N ALA A 68 0.72 1.81 10.09
CA ALA A 68 1.08 1.97 11.50
C ALA A 68 2.06 3.13 11.71
#